data_AF-A0A343VQX5-F1
#
_entry.id   AF-A0A343VQX5-F1
#
_cell.length_a   1.000
_cell.length_b   1.000
_cell.length_c   1.000
_cell.angle_alpha   90.00
_cell.angle_beta   90.00
_cell.angle_gamma   90.00
#
_symmetry.space_group_name_H-M   'P 1'
#
loop_
_entity.id
_entity.type
_entity.pdbx_description
1 polymer ?
#
loop_
_entity_poly.entity_id
_entity_poly.type
_entity_poly.pdbx_seq_one_letter_code
_entity_poly.pdbx_strand_id
1 'polypeptide(L)'
;MGIFAQLIRRRPRTLSTWQAESDDVLPRVAPPPIHQPAQSLSVFEVDAPLDPIPLGIGLDGVVSWDPQGRSGLQVVGGTGSGTSEFNWAMIEQCRTRGWRVLIADGFGPEFVGFRGTANVSYVSDVCIDGEVRFGDYLTTVQLAHSIVTRRREASRHSGRGEGFAPLLLVLGEVAGPMSYWQHGGYTEQYRQVHTMVDDLLCAEPELRCYVLISPASGWEWRLPWSTATRCDTVMLGKPERPYLAHCSDPAATLEAVKAALGTTSWIPRGRGAFLSANHSIPNPVVFQSFLTPNPCSDFSRHPYPPDITTQWEQFRAAVSDKTPALHPQLFPGS
;
A
#
# COMPACT_ATOMS: atom_id res chain seq x y z
N MET A 1 -30.47 25.08 10.71
CA MET A 1 -31.56 24.23 10.21
C MET A 1 -31.48 24.23 8.69
N GLY A 2 -31.28 23.17 7.93
CA GLY A 2 -31.16 21.73 8.16
C GLY A 2 -31.46 21.08 6.81
N ILE A 3 -30.47 20.53 6.12
CA ILE A 3 -30.67 19.71 4.90
C ILE A 3 -29.59 18.63 4.87
N PHE A 4 -29.83 17.52 5.56
CA PHE A 4 -29.16 16.25 5.34
C PHE A 4 -30.15 15.13 5.67
N ALA A 5 -30.79 14.57 4.65
CA ALA A 5 -31.39 13.23 4.71
C ALA A 5 -31.93 12.85 3.32
N GLN A 6 -31.12 12.17 2.52
CA GLN A 6 -31.65 11.16 1.61
C GLN A 6 -30.97 9.83 1.92
N LEU A 7 -31.65 9.08 2.79
CA LEU A 7 -31.38 7.66 3.01
C LEU A 7 -31.64 6.90 1.71
N ILE A 8 -30.58 6.41 1.07
CA ILE A 8 -30.70 5.33 0.10
C ILE A 8 -30.96 4.05 0.89
N ARG A 9 -32.21 3.57 0.87
CA ARG A 9 -32.56 2.21 1.29
C ARG A 9 -31.78 1.19 0.44
N ARG A 10 -30.61 0.75 0.92
CA ARG A 10 -29.95 -0.44 0.38
C ARG A 10 -30.80 -1.66 0.76
N ARG A 11 -31.32 -2.37 -0.24
CA ARG A 11 -31.93 -3.69 -0.04
C ARG A 11 -30.86 -4.62 0.59
N PRO A 12 -31.21 -5.45 1.57
CA PRO A 12 -30.29 -6.47 2.07
C PRO A 12 -29.99 -7.44 0.93
N ARG A 13 -28.73 -7.50 0.52
CA ARG A 13 -28.25 -8.46 -0.47
C ARG A 13 -28.22 -9.82 0.24
N THR A 14 -29.11 -10.73 -0.15
CA THR A 14 -29.18 -12.08 0.40
C THR A 14 -27.89 -12.83 0.13
N LEU A 15 -27.21 -13.22 1.22
CA LEU A 15 -26.08 -14.14 1.29
C LEU A 15 -26.49 -15.52 0.75
N SER A 16 -26.30 -15.79 -0.55
CA SER A 16 -26.59 -17.14 -1.10
C SER A 16 -25.90 -17.45 -2.44
N THR A 17 -24.72 -16.88 -2.72
CA THR A 17 -23.94 -17.27 -3.91
C THR A 17 -22.43 -17.31 -3.62
N TRP A 18 -22.06 -17.99 -2.53
CA TRP A 18 -20.66 -18.36 -2.27
C TRP A 18 -20.26 -19.69 -2.95
N GLN A 19 -21.22 -20.40 -3.56
CA GLN A 19 -20.97 -21.59 -4.36
C GLN A 19 -21.77 -21.50 -5.66
N ALA A 20 -21.21 -20.79 -6.64
CA ALA A 20 -21.40 -21.17 -8.03
C ALA A 20 -20.01 -21.61 -8.48
N GLU A 21 -19.90 -22.83 -9.00
CA GLU A 21 -18.73 -23.32 -9.73
C GLU A 21 -18.28 -22.22 -10.68
N SER A 22 -17.17 -21.59 -10.34
CA SER A 22 -16.65 -20.44 -11.03
C SER A 22 -15.55 -21.00 -11.92
N ASP A 23 -15.63 -20.80 -13.24
CA ASP A 23 -14.51 -21.00 -14.18
C ASP A 23 -13.31 -20.08 -13.88
N ASP A 24 -13.28 -19.44 -12.70
CA ASP A 24 -12.21 -18.58 -12.23
C ASP A 24 -11.12 -19.46 -11.61
N VAL A 25 -9.99 -19.52 -12.30
CA VAL A 25 -8.83 -20.36 -11.94
C VAL A 25 -8.17 -19.86 -10.64
N LEU A 26 -8.40 -18.61 -10.25
CA LEU A 26 -7.85 -18.02 -9.03
C LEU A 26 -8.91 -17.96 -7.92
N PRO A 27 -8.49 -18.06 -6.64
CA PRO A 27 -9.41 -17.97 -5.52
C PRO A 27 -10.06 -16.59 -5.44
N ARG A 28 -11.26 -16.51 -4.86
CA ARG A 28 -11.95 -15.23 -4.61
C ARG A 28 -11.35 -14.44 -3.45
N VAL A 29 -10.74 -15.14 -2.49
CA VAL A 29 -10.05 -14.59 -1.33
C VAL A 29 -8.84 -15.47 -1.08
N ALA A 30 -7.68 -14.87 -0.80
CA ALA A 30 -6.46 -15.59 -0.51
C ALA A 30 -5.89 -15.12 0.84
N PRO A 31 -5.55 -16.03 1.79
CA PRO A 31 -4.78 -15.67 2.97
C PRO A 31 -3.30 -15.45 2.61
N PRO A 32 -2.58 -14.57 3.31
CA PRO A 32 -1.13 -14.44 3.18
C PRO A 32 -0.40 -15.73 3.59
N PRO A 33 0.80 -16.01 3.04
CA PRO A 33 1.65 -17.09 3.53
C PRO A 33 2.13 -16.78 4.96
N ILE A 34 2.17 -17.79 5.83
CA ILE A 34 2.74 -17.66 7.18
C ILE A 34 4.26 -17.52 7.07
N HIS A 35 4.82 -16.49 7.72
CA HIS A 35 6.26 -16.26 7.83
C HIS A 35 6.68 -16.08 9.28
N GLN A 36 7.97 -16.23 9.56
CA GLN A 36 8.52 -15.95 10.88
C GLN A 36 8.65 -14.43 11.08
N PRO A 37 8.04 -13.82 12.12
CA PRO A 37 8.23 -12.41 12.38
C PRO A 37 9.68 -12.08 12.75
N ALA A 38 10.18 -10.93 12.32
CA ALA A 38 11.48 -10.46 12.74
C ALA A 38 11.52 -10.24 14.26
N GLN A 39 12.48 -10.87 14.93
CA GLN A 39 12.59 -10.81 16.39
C GLN A 39 13.56 -9.72 16.87
N SER A 40 14.44 -9.23 15.99
CA SER A 40 15.44 -8.19 16.27
C SER A 40 15.81 -7.47 14.99
N LEU A 41 16.39 -6.27 15.10
CA LEU A 41 16.92 -5.53 13.95
C LEU A 41 18.20 -6.15 13.37
N SER A 42 18.84 -7.08 14.08
CA SER A 42 20.06 -7.75 13.60
C SER A 42 19.84 -8.63 12.37
N VAL A 43 18.59 -8.92 12.00
CA VAL A 43 18.26 -9.62 10.74
C VAL A 43 18.59 -8.76 9.51
N PHE A 44 18.75 -7.45 9.67
CA PHE A 44 19.04 -6.51 8.59
C PHE A 44 20.53 -6.17 8.51
N GLU A 45 21.37 -7.19 8.35
CA GLU A 45 22.81 -7.02 8.14
C GLU A 45 23.10 -6.15 6.90
N VAL A 46 24.34 -5.64 6.84
CA VAL A 46 24.86 -4.89 5.69
C VAL A 46 24.77 -5.78 4.45
N ASP A 47 24.25 -5.23 3.34
CA ASP A 47 24.11 -5.92 2.05
C ASP A 47 23.21 -7.16 2.01
N ALA A 48 22.57 -7.54 3.14
CA ALA A 48 21.61 -8.63 3.14
C ALA A 48 20.44 -8.32 2.19
N PRO A 49 20.13 -9.20 1.22
CA PRO A 49 18.98 -9.01 0.35
C PRO A 49 17.70 -9.01 1.19
N LEU A 50 16.75 -8.16 0.82
CA LEU A 50 15.41 -8.21 1.40
C LEU A 50 14.59 -9.28 0.70
N ASP A 51 13.83 -10.04 1.48
CA ASP A 51 12.85 -10.98 0.95
C ASP A 51 11.77 -10.21 0.15
N PRO A 52 11.35 -10.75 -1.01
CA PRO A 52 10.19 -10.21 -1.72
C PRO A 52 8.94 -10.19 -0.84
N ILE A 53 8.12 -9.15 -1.01
CA ILE A 53 6.88 -8.98 -0.25
C ILE A 53 5.73 -9.61 -1.04
N PRO A 54 5.08 -10.66 -0.50
CA PRO A 54 3.96 -11.32 -1.18
C PRO A 54 2.79 -10.35 -1.41
N LEU A 55 2.26 -10.28 -2.63
CA LEU A 55 1.12 -9.44 -3.01
C LEU A 55 -0.19 -10.24 -3.04
N GLY A 56 -0.11 -11.49 -3.51
CA GLY A 56 -1.26 -12.37 -3.68
C GLY A 56 -0.92 -13.67 -4.39
N ILE A 57 -1.95 -14.36 -4.88
CA ILE A 57 -1.84 -15.63 -5.63
C ILE A 57 -2.21 -15.39 -7.08
N GLY A 58 -1.27 -15.67 -7.98
CA GLY A 58 -1.47 -15.76 -9.43
C GLY A 58 -1.53 -17.20 -9.90
N LEU A 59 -1.60 -17.40 -11.21
CA LEU A 59 -1.76 -18.74 -11.82
C LEU A 59 -0.56 -19.64 -11.54
N ASP A 60 0.64 -19.05 -11.51
CA ASP A 60 1.91 -19.76 -11.31
C ASP A 60 2.37 -19.75 -9.84
N GLY A 61 1.52 -19.32 -8.91
CA GLY A 61 1.82 -19.26 -7.48
C GLY A 61 1.86 -17.85 -6.91
N VAL A 62 2.67 -17.63 -5.89
CA VAL A 62 2.71 -16.35 -5.16
C VAL A 62 3.31 -15.25 -6.03
N VAL A 63 2.54 -14.19 -6.25
CA VAL A 63 3.03 -12.95 -6.87
C VAL A 63 3.61 -12.06 -5.77
N SER A 64 4.82 -11.55 -5.97
CA SER A 64 5.54 -10.75 -4.97
C SER A 64 6.08 -9.47 -5.57
N TRP A 65 6.19 -8.43 -4.75
CA TRP A 65 6.94 -7.22 -5.05
C TRP A 65 8.37 -7.39 -4.58
N ASP A 66 9.33 -7.17 -5.47
CA ASP A 66 10.75 -7.24 -5.16
C ASP A 66 11.29 -5.84 -4.79
N PRO A 67 11.60 -5.57 -3.52
CA PRO A 67 12.15 -4.30 -3.09
C PRO A 67 13.57 -4.03 -3.63
N GLN A 68 14.25 -5.01 -4.22
CA GLN A 68 15.52 -4.76 -4.92
C GLN A 68 15.30 -4.21 -6.33
N GLY A 69 14.14 -4.48 -6.93
CA GLY A 69 13.81 -4.03 -8.27
C GLY A 69 13.47 -2.54 -8.32
N ARG A 70 12.55 -2.09 -7.46
CA ARG A 70 12.08 -0.70 -7.40
C ARG A 70 11.72 -0.28 -5.97
N SER A 71 12.09 0.95 -5.62
CA SER A 71 11.75 1.54 -4.32
C SER A 71 10.28 1.94 -4.21
N GLY A 72 9.54 2.04 -5.32
CA GLY A 72 8.14 2.44 -5.35
C GLY A 72 7.18 1.31 -5.71
N LEU A 73 6.02 1.27 -5.06
CA LEU A 73 4.87 0.47 -5.46
C LEU A 73 3.63 1.39 -5.53
N GLN A 74 3.05 1.54 -6.71
CA GLN A 74 1.82 2.28 -6.91
C GLN A 74 0.63 1.32 -6.94
N VAL A 75 -0.41 1.61 -6.17
CA VAL A 75 -1.64 0.81 -6.10
C VAL A 75 -2.81 1.66 -6.57
N VAL A 76 -3.47 1.24 -7.64
CA VAL A 76 -4.60 1.96 -8.23
C VAL A 76 -5.80 1.05 -8.36
N GLY A 77 -6.99 1.62 -8.16
CA GLY A 77 -8.24 0.89 -8.30
C GLY A 77 -9.43 1.77 -7.94
N GLY A 78 -10.59 1.47 -8.53
CA GLY A 78 -11.84 2.14 -8.22
C GLY A 78 -12.36 1.79 -6.82
N THR A 79 -13.37 2.53 -6.34
CA THR A 79 -14.00 2.27 -5.05
C THR A 79 -14.52 0.83 -4.98
N GLY A 80 -14.20 0.12 -3.90
CA GLY A 80 -14.63 -1.27 -3.71
C GLY A 80 -13.79 -2.33 -4.46
N SER A 81 -12.75 -1.92 -5.17
CA SER A 81 -11.79 -2.84 -5.82
C SER A 81 -10.93 -3.62 -4.84
N GLY A 82 -10.75 -3.11 -3.60
CA GLY A 82 -9.91 -3.73 -2.58
C GLY A 82 -8.59 -3.01 -2.31
N THR A 83 -8.38 -1.80 -2.82
CA THR A 83 -7.16 -0.99 -2.59
C THR A 83 -6.82 -0.82 -1.12
N SER A 84 -7.79 -0.48 -0.27
CA SER A 84 -7.58 -0.34 1.18
C SER A 84 -7.08 -1.65 1.81
N GLU A 85 -7.76 -2.77 1.54
CA GLU A 85 -7.34 -4.08 2.03
C GLU A 85 -5.96 -4.50 1.53
N PHE A 86 -5.65 -4.20 0.27
CA PHE A 86 -4.32 -4.44 -0.29
C PHE A 86 -3.25 -3.64 0.45
N ASN A 87 -3.48 -2.35 0.67
CA ASN A 87 -2.56 -1.48 1.39
C ASN A 87 -2.35 -1.98 2.84
N TRP A 88 -3.43 -2.37 3.52
CA TRP A 88 -3.35 -2.98 4.86
C TRP A 88 -2.55 -4.27 4.84
N ALA A 89 -2.72 -5.12 3.82
CA ALA A 89 -1.95 -6.34 3.67
C ALA A 89 -0.46 -6.10 3.42
N MET A 90 -0.12 -5.07 2.64
CA MET A 90 1.27 -4.66 2.46
C MET A 90 1.88 -4.15 3.76
N ILE A 91 1.17 -3.28 4.49
CA ILE A 91 1.61 -2.76 5.79
C ILE A 91 1.85 -3.91 6.77
N GLU A 92 0.89 -4.83 6.88
CA GLU A 92 0.98 -5.99 7.78
C GLU A 92 2.20 -6.86 7.45
N GLN A 93 2.42 -7.15 6.18
CA GLN A 93 3.53 -7.99 5.75
C GLN A 93 4.90 -7.32 5.96
N CYS A 94 5.01 -6.01 5.74
CA CYS A 94 6.24 -5.29 5.99
C CYS A 94 6.52 -5.12 7.49
N ARG A 95 5.53 -4.69 8.28
CA ARG A 95 5.71 -4.44 9.73
C ARG A 95 6.08 -5.73 10.48
N THR A 96 5.49 -6.87 10.10
CA THR A 96 5.77 -8.18 10.74
C THR A 96 7.13 -8.74 10.33
N ARG A 97 7.67 -8.34 9.17
CA ARG A 97 9.06 -8.57 8.77
C ARG A 97 10.06 -7.61 9.40
N GLY A 98 9.62 -6.74 10.32
CA GLY A 98 10.49 -5.82 11.06
C GLY A 98 10.80 -4.50 10.34
N TRP A 99 10.12 -4.21 9.23
CA TRP A 99 10.25 -2.92 8.55
C TRP A 99 9.65 -1.82 9.40
N ARG A 100 10.29 -0.66 9.42
CA ARG A 100 9.70 0.54 9.99
C ARG A 100 8.63 1.08 9.05
N VAL A 101 7.43 1.34 9.54
CA VAL A 101 6.34 1.88 8.73
C VAL A 101 5.95 3.28 9.19
N LEU A 102 5.81 4.20 8.24
CA LEU A 102 5.24 5.53 8.42
C LEU A 102 4.06 5.68 7.46
N ILE A 103 2.90 6.13 7.96
CA ILE A 103 1.67 6.20 7.17
C ILE A 103 1.19 7.65 7.10
N ALA A 104 1.19 8.20 5.90
CA ALA A 104 0.54 9.46 5.55
C ALA A 104 -0.84 9.11 4.97
N ASP A 105 -1.86 9.17 5.82
CA ASP A 105 -3.27 8.90 5.49
C ASP A 105 -3.94 10.20 5.02
N GLY A 106 -4.27 10.29 3.72
CA GLY A 106 -4.96 11.43 3.12
C GLY A 106 -6.48 11.43 3.33
N PHE A 107 -7.07 10.35 3.85
CA PHE A 107 -8.51 10.23 4.12
C PHE A 107 -8.81 10.40 5.61
N GLY A 108 -7.96 9.84 6.47
CA GLY A 108 -7.94 10.00 7.94
C GLY A 108 -8.34 8.78 8.75
N PRO A 109 -9.50 8.15 8.48
CA PRO A 109 -9.92 6.97 9.22
C PRO A 109 -9.44 5.65 8.60
N GLU A 110 -8.74 5.66 7.46
CA GLU A 110 -8.40 4.43 6.74
C GLU A 110 -7.32 3.61 7.45
N PHE A 111 -6.35 4.29 8.07
CA PHE A 111 -5.20 3.63 8.69
C PHE A 111 -5.13 3.82 10.21
N VAL A 112 -6.14 4.45 10.83
CA VAL A 112 -6.14 4.78 12.27
C VAL A 112 -5.91 3.56 13.17
N GLY A 113 -6.39 2.38 12.78
CA GLY A 113 -6.19 1.14 13.53
C GLY A 113 -4.72 0.73 13.68
N PHE A 114 -3.82 1.19 12.79
CA PHE A 114 -2.40 0.90 12.89
C PHE A 114 -1.65 1.73 13.95
N ARG A 115 -2.28 2.76 14.54
CA ARG A 115 -1.67 3.55 15.61
C ARG A 115 -1.31 2.66 16.80
N GLY A 116 -0.07 2.76 17.26
CA GLY A 116 0.43 1.97 18.40
C GLY A 116 0.72 0.50 18.09
N THR A 117 0.55 0.05 16.85
CA THR A 117 0.92 -1.32 16.47
C THR A 117 2.44 -1.48 16.29
N ALA A 118 2.94 -2.69 16.50
CA ALA A 118 4.36 -2.99 16.39
C ALA A 118 4.92 -2.59 15.02
N ASN A 119 6.04 -1.86 15.04
CA ASN A 119 6.81 -1.38 13.88
C ASN A 119 6.13 -0.32 13.00
N VAL A 120 4.88 0.08 13.30
CA VAL A 120 4.28 1.29 12.74
C VAL A 120 4.64 2.46 13.62
N SER A 121 5.59 3.29 13.18
CA SER A 121 6.12 4.39 13.98
C SER A 121 5.24 5.63 13.97
N TYR A 122 4.47 5.88 12.92
CA TYR A 122 3.65 7.09 12.79
C TYR A 122 2.48 6.84 11.85
N VAL A 123 1.31 7.38 12.19
CA VAL A 123 0.14 7.46 11.32
C VAL A 123 -0.38 8.87 11.40
N SER A 124 -0.42 9.60 10.28
CA SER A 124 -0.91 10.98 10.27
C SER A 124 -2.35 11.07 10.74
N ASP A 125 -2.70 12.22 11.32
CA ASP A 125 -4.08 12.62 11.50
C ASP A 125 -4.42 13.75 10.53
N VAL A 126 -5.53 13.61 9.79
CA VAL A 126 -6.00 14.68 8.90
C VAL A 126 -7.23 15.38 9.44
N CYS A 127 -7.76 14.96 10.59
CA CYS A 127 -8.91 15.60 11.22
C CYS A 127 -8.53 16.06 12.63
N ILE A 128 -8.25 17.34 12.78
CA ILE A 128 -7.95 17.97 14.07
C ILE A 128 -9.10 18.92 14.37
N ASP A 129 -9.77 18.74 15.52
CA ASP A 129 -10.91 19.55 15.96
C ASP A 129 -12.08 19.64 14.95
N GLY A 130 -12.25 18.61 14.11
CA GLY A 130 -13.30 18.56 13.08
C GLY A 130 -12.98 19.31 11.79
N GLU A 131 -11.78 19.88 11.66
CA GLU A 131 -11.30 20.48 10.41
C GLU A 131 -10.30 19.57 9.71
N VAL A 132 -10.47 19.42 8.39
CA VAL A 132 -9.52 18.67 7.55
C VAL A 132 -8.24 19.49 7.39
N ARG A 133 -7.12 19.00 7.93
CA ARG A 133 -5.80 19.64 7.84
C ARG A 133 -4.75 18.60 7.51
N PHE A 134 -4.05 18.78 6.39
CA PHE A 134 -3.01 17.86 5.93
C PHE A 134 -1.62 18.11 6.54
N GLY A 135 -1.53 18.85 7.66
CA GLY A 135 -0.27 19.17 8.33
C GLY A 135 0.51 17.92 8.70
N ASP A 136 -0.13 16.97 9.38
CA ASP A 136 0.52 15.71 9.79
C ASP A 136 0.87 14.81 8.60
N TYR A 137 0.12 14.90 7.49
CA TYR A 137 0.48 14.20 6.25
C TYR A 137 1.85 14.69 5.76
N LEU A 138 2.04 16.01 5.66
CA LEU A 138 3.33 16.61 5.30
C LEU A 138 4.42 16.22 6.32
N THR A 139 4.13 16.29 7.62
CA THR A 139 5.07 15.88 8.68
C THR A 139 5.53 14.43 8.49
N THR A 140 4.63 13.52 8.12
CA THR A 140 4.99 12.12 7.88
C THR A 140 5.99 11.97 6.75
N VAL A 141 5.78 12.68 5.64
CA VAL A 141 6.71 12.68 4.50
C VAL A 141 8.06 13.29 4.90
N GLN A 142 8.04 14.39 5.68
CA GLN A 142 9.26 15.02 6.19
C GLN A 142 10.04 14.10 7.15
N LEU A 143 9.35 13.32 7.98
CA LEU A 143 9.97 12.33 8.87
C LEU A 143 10.69 11.24 8.06
N ALA A 144 10.03 10.69 7.05
CA ALA A 144 10.64 9.70 6.15
C ALA A 144 11.88 10.28 5.44
N HIS A 145 11.75 11.46 4.86
CA HIS A 145 12.85 12.17 4.19
C HIS A 145 14.03 12.45 5.13
N SER A 146 13.75 12.88 6.36
CA SER A 146 14.78 13.12 7.38
C SER A 146 15.50 11.84 7.81
N ILE A 147 14.79 10.71 7.92
CA ILE A 147 15.42 9.41 8.20
C ILE A 147 16.39 9.05 7.08
N VAL A 148 15.96 9.12 5.82
CA VAL A 148 16.81 8.78 4.66
C VAL A 148 18.00 9.73 4.54
N THR A 149 17.81 11.02 4.79
CA THR A 149 18.90 12.01 4.78
C THR A 149 19.97 11.67 5.80
N ARG A 150 19.58 11.33 7.03
CA ARG A 150 20.53 10.89 8.07
C ARG A 150 21.23 9.58 7.72
N ARG A 151 20.53 8.63 7.09
CA ARG A 151 21.15 7.38 6.59
C ARG A 151 22.22 7.66 5.53
N ARG A 152 21.94 8.58 4.62
CA ARG A 152 22.89 9.03 3.58
C ARG A 152 24.11 9.69 4.21
N GLU A 153 23.92 10.55 5.21
CA GLU A 153 25.02 11.16 5.97
C GLU A 153 25.85 10.10 6.69
N ALA A 154 25.22 9.17 7.41
CA ALA A 154 25.92 8.11 8.12
C ALA A 154 26.72 7.20 7.18
N SER A 155 26.17 6.86 6.02
CA SER A 155 26.84 6.05 4.97
C SER A 155 28.09 6.73 4.41
N ARG A 156 28.11 8.07 4.34
CA ARG A 156 29.29 8.82 3.88
C ARG A 156 30.43 8.82 4.89
N HIS A 157 30.12 8.70 6.18
CA HIS A 157 31.12 8.78 7.26
C HIS A 157 31.61 7.41 7.76
N SER A 158 30.84 6.35 7.59
CA SER A 158 31.09 5.05 8.23
C SER A 158 32.17 4.20 7.56
N GLY A 159 32.57 4.46 6.30
CA GLY A 159 33.64 3.73 5.59
C GLY A 159 33.35 2.23 5.33
N ARG A 160 32.41 1.63 6.08
CA ARG A 160 31.72 0.35 5.88
C ARG A 160 30.24 0.67 5.70
N GLY A 161 29.55 -0.06 4.82
CA GLY A 161 28.11 0.08 4.65
C GLY A 161 27.38 -0.12 5.98
N GLU A 162 26.42 0.74 6.30
CA GLU A 162 25.52 0.54 7.45
C GLU A 162 24.32 -0.29 7.00
N GLY A 163 24.03 -1.37 7.74
CA GLY A 163 22.85 -2.20 7.51
C GLY A 163 21.62 -1.49 8.08
N PHE A 164 20.87 -0.80 7.24
CA PHE A 164 19.64 -0.14 7.69
C PHE A 164 18.47 -1.11 7.71
N ALA A 165 17.65 -1.08 8.75
CA ALA A 165 16.33 -1.70 8.69
C ALA A 165 15.47 -0.99 7.62
N PRO A 166 14.68 -1.71 6.80
CA PRO A 166 13.86 -1.09 5.77
C PRO A 166 12.85 -0.08 6.34
N LEU A 167 12.61 0.99 5.59
CA LEU A 167 11.56 1.98 5.85
C LEU A 167 10.51 1.88 4.75
N LEU A 168 9.24 1.69 5.12
CA LEU A 168 8.09 1.85 4.24
C LEU A 168 7.38 3.16 4.58
N LEU A 169 7.33 4.09 3.62
CA LEU A 169 6.42 5.22 3.63
C LEU A 169 5.15 4.85 2.86
N VAL A 170 4.00 4.91 3.52
CA VAL A 170 2.70 4.72 2.88
C VAL A 170 2.07 6.08 2.63
N LEU A 171 1.75 6.37 1.38
CA LEU A 171 1.00 7.54 0.92
C LEU A 171 -0.41 7.08 0.56
N GLY A 172 -1.27 6.96 1.57
CA GLY A 172 -2.66 6.58 1.41
C GLY A 172 -3.50 7.77 0.94
N GLU A 173 -4.35 7.56 -0.06
CA GLU A 173 -5.31 8.56 -0.56
C GLU A 173 -4.65 9.92 -0.90
N VAL A 174 -3.45 9.88 -1.51
CA VAL A 174 -2.59 11.05 -1.74
C VAL A 174 -3.23 12.15 -2.60
N ALA A 175 -4.23 11.81 -3.42
CA ALA A 175 -4.92 12.78 -4.27
C ALA A 175 -5.61 13.89 -3.46
N GLY A 176 -6.21 13.55 -2.31
CA GLY A 176 -6.91 14.52 -1.45
C GLY A 176 -6.00 15.65 -0.96
N PRO A 177 -4.90 15.34 -0.25
CA PRO A 177 -3.90 16.34 0.16
C PRO A 177 -3.35 17.17 -1.00
N MET A 178 -3.05 16.53 -2.13
CA MET A 178 -2.46 17.21 -3.29
C MET A 178 -3.43 18.22 -3.91
N SER A 179 -4.68 17.82 -4.15
CA SER A 179 -5.71 18.72 -4.67
C SER A 179 -6.00 19.86 -3.69
N TYR A 180 -6.04 19.59 -2.39
CA TYR A 180 -6.20 20.62 -1.37
C TYR A 180 -5.07 21.65 -1.43
N TRP A 181 -3.82 21.22 -1.47
CA TRP A 181 -2.69 22.16 -1.48
C TRP A 181 -2.57 22.93 -2.80
N GLN A 182 -2.82 22.27 -3.93
CA GLN A 182 -2.78 22.90 -5.24
C GLN A 182 -3.82 24.00 -5.40
N HIS A 183 -5.05 23.78 -4.93
CA HIS A 183 -6.16 24.72 -5.09
C HIS A 183 -6.33 25.68 -3.91
N GLY A 184 -5.85 25.33 -2.73
CA GLY A 184 -5.93 26.13 -1.51
C GLY A 184 -4.87 27.23 -1.38
N GLY A 185 -3.99 27.39 -2.37
CA GLY A 185 -2.89 28.38 -2.33
C GLY A 185 -1.67 27.92 -1.52
N TYR A 186 -1.60 26.65 -1.12
CA TYR A 186 -0.49 26.04 -0.39
C TYR A 186 0.55 25.45 -1.34
N THR A 187 0.96 26.24 -2.33
CA THR A 187 1.85 25.80 -3.42
C THR A 187 3.21 25.30 -2.92
N GLU A 188 3.68 25.83 -1.79
CA GLU A 188 4.95 25.40 -1.19
C GLU A 188 4.84 23.97 -0.65
N GLN A 189 3.79 23.65 0.12
CA GLN A 189 3.55 22.32 0.64
C GLN A 189 3.35 21.30 -0.48
N TYR A 190 2.61 21.68 -1.53
CA TYR A 190 2.45 20.87 -2.74
C TYR A 190 3.81 20.52 -3.36
N ARG A 191 4.66 21.52 -3.62
CA ARG A 191 6.00 21.30 -4.20
C ARG A 191 6.89 20.48 -3.26
N GLN A 192 6.86 20.78 -1.97
CA GLN A 192 7.68 20.12 -0.98
C GLN A 192 7.42 18.61 -0.94
N VAL A 193 6.14 18.19 -0.89
CA VAL A 193 5.80 16.76 -0.92
C VAL A 193 6.25 16.11 -2.22
N HIS A 194 6.02 16.75 -3.36
CA HIS A 194 6.48 16.21 -4.65
C HIS A 194 8.00 16.00 -4.68
N THR A 195 8.77 17.01 -4.27
CA THR A 195 10.23 16.92 -4.22
C THR A 195 10.70 15.82 -3.27
N MET A 196 10.18 15.78 -2.04
CA MET A 196 10.59 14.77 -1.07
C MET A 196 10.23 13.35 -1.53
N VAL A 197 9.06 13.13 -2.12
CA VAL A 197 8.66 11.81 -2.63
C VAL A 197 9.53 11.39 -3.81
N ASP A 198 9.87 12.31 -4.72
CA ASP A 198 10.80 12.03 -5.81
C ASP A 198 12.20 11.67 -5.28
N ASP A 199 12.71 12.43 -4.32
CA ASP A 199 14.01 12.18 -3.67
C ASP A 199 14.04 10.83 -2.94
N LEU A 200 12.96 10.46 -2.26
CA LEU A 200 12.82 9.17 -1.58
C LEU A 200 12.78 8.00 -2.56
N LEU A 201 12.12 8.15 -3.72
CA LEU A 201 12.10 7.13 -4.77
C LEU A 201 13.42 7.05 -5.55
N CYS A 202 14.22 8.11 -5.55
CA CYS A 202 15.58 8.15 -6.10
C CYS A 202 16.66 7.69 -5.10
N ALA A 203 16.28 7.42 -3.84
CA ALA A 203 17.23 7.02 -2.82
C ALA A 203 17.97 5.75 -3.24
N GLU A 204 19.26 5.71 -2.92
CA GLU A 204 20.12 4.57 -3.20
C GLU A 204 19.57 3.30 -2.48
N PRO A 205 19.55 2.12 -3.13
CA PRO A 205 18.95 0.91 -2.56
C PRO A 205 19.48 0.53 -1.17
N GLU A 206 20.74 0.86 -0.89
CA GLU A 206 21.41 0.63 0.40
C GLU A 206 20.75 1.42 1.54
N LEU A 207 20.10 2.55 1.24
CA LEU A 207 19.34 3.33 2.22
C LEU A 207 18.01 2.67 2.60
N ARG A 208 17.59 1.61 1.88
CA ARG A 208 16.43 0.75 2.14
C ARG A 208 15.17 1.56 2.46
N CYS A 209 14.84 2.48 1.57
CA CYS A 209 13.63 3.28 1.64
C CYS A 209 12.67 2.90 0.52
N TYR A 210 11.42 2.69 0.91
CA TYR A 210 10.36 2.15 0.09
C TYR A 210 9.12 3.00 0.21
N VAL A 211 8.40 3.21 -0.90
CA VAL A 211 7.21 4.06 -0.94
C VAL A 211 6.04 3.31 -1.56
N LEU A 212 4.97 3.13 -0.78
CA LEU A 212 3.69 2.61 -1.24
C LEU A 212 2.77 3.80 -1.54
N ILE A 213 2.30 3.95 -2.77
CA ILE A 213 1.50 5.10 -3.19
C ILE A 213 0.12 4.66 -3.67
N SER A 214 -0.91 5.15 -3.01
CA SER A 214 -2.31 4.86 -3.36
C SER A 214 -3.03 6.17 -3.69
N PRO A 215 -3.14 6.56 -4.97
CA PRO A 215 -4.04 7.65 -5.34
C PRO A 215 -5.48 7.26 -5.05
N ALA A 216 -6.23 8.21 -4.49
CA ALA A 216 -7.62 8.02 -4.11
C ALA A 216 -8.47 7.50 -5.27
N SER A 217 -9.43 6.62 -4.96
CA SER A 217 -10.38 6.16 -5.99
C SER A 217 -11.18 7.33 -6.57
N GLY A 218 -11.24 7.44 -7.90
CA GLY A 218 -12.09 8.42 -8.61
C GLY A 218 -11.52 9.83 -8.76
N TRP A 219 -10.29 10.10 -8.32
CA TRP A 219 -9.65 11.39 -8.55
C TRP A 219 -8.78 11.38 -9.81
N GLU A 220 -8.79 12.50 -10.55
CA GLU A 220 -7.93 12.71 -11.73
C GLU A 220 -6.46 12.99 -11.37
N TRP A 221 -6.12 13.04 -10.08
CA TRP A 221 -4.76 13.28 -9.64
C TRP A 221 -3.84 12.12 -10.09
N ARG A 222 -2.72 12.49 -10.68
CA ARG A 222 -1.72 11.54 -11.20
C ARG A 222 -0.38 11.82 -10.56
N LEU A 223 0.33 10.75 -10.27
CA LEU A 223 1.76 10.84 -10.00
C LEU A 223 2.45 11.51 -11.20
N PRO A 224 3.39 12.44 -10.95
CA PRO A 224 4.24 12.96 -12.01
C PRO A 224 4.93 11.81 -12.73
N TRP A 225 5.13 11.96 -14.04
CA TRP A 225 5.72 10.90 -14.87
C TRP A 225 7.08 10.41 -14.32
N SER A 226 7.93 11.34 -13.85
CA SER A 226 9.23 11.01 -13.25
C SER A 226 9.10 10.07 -12.04
N THR A 227 8.06 10.26 -11.24
CA THR A 227 7.78 9.49 -10.04
C THR A 227 7.16 8.13 -10.38
N ALA A 228 6.20 8.12 -11.30
CA ALA A 228 5.47 6.90 -11.70
C ALA A 228 6.37 5.87 -12.40
N THR A 229 7.35 6.30 -13.22
CA THR A 229 8.31 5.38 -13.87
C THR A 229 9.30 4.72 -12.91
N ARG A 230 9.31 5.12 -11.63
CA ARG A 230 10.10 4.52 -10.55
C ARG A 230 9.29 3.55 -9.69
N CYS A 231 8.01 3.36 -10.00
CA CYS A 231 7.12 2.48 -9.26
C CYS A 231 6.72 1.26 -10.09
N ASP A 232 6.76 0.08 -9.47
CA ASP A 232 5.93 -1.02 -9.97
C ASP A 232 4.44 -0.67 -9.75
N THR A 233 3.53 -1.26 -10.51
CA THR A 233 2.11 -0.90 -10.50
C THR A 233 1.22 -2.10 -10.22
N VAL A 234 0.36 -1.97 -9.22
CA VAL A 234 -0.76 -2.87 -8.93
C VAL A 234 -2.06 -2.18 -9.35
N MET A 235 -2.81 -2.83 -10.24
CA MET A 235 -4.16 -2.38 -10.62
C MET A 235 -5.20 -3.36 -10.09
N LEU A 236 -6.09 -2.89 -9.23
CA LEU A 236 -7.17 -3.68 -8.66
C LEU A 236 -8.51 -3.32 -9.31
N GLY A 237 -9.32 -4.34 -9.58
CA GLY A 237 -10.62 -4.17 -10.22
C GLY A 237 -10.50 -3.84 -11.71
N LYS A 238 -11.43 -3.01 -12.20
CA LYS A 238 -11.51 -2.67 -13.62
C LYS A 238 -10.35 -1.73 -14.01
N PRO A 239 -9.52 -2.10 -15.01
CA PRO A 239 -8.40 -1.26 -15.41
C PRO A 239 -8.90 -0.05 -16.21
N GLU A 240 -8.33 1.11 -15.93
CA GLU A 240 -8.64 2.37 -16.61
C GLU A 240 -7.37 2.97 -17.22
N ARG A 241 -7.50 3.57 -18.41
CA ARG A 241 -6.36 4.18 -19.12
C ARG A 241 -5.56 5.19 -18.29
N PRO A 242 -6.18 6.05 -17.45
CA PRO A 242 -5.42 6.98 -16.61
C PRO A 242 -4.41 6.32 -15.68
N TYR A 243 -4.66 5.07 -15.26
CA TYR A 243 -3.79 4.31 -14.36
C TYR A 243 -2.47 3.89 -15.00
N LEU A 244 -2.44 3.86 -16.33
CA LEU A 244 -1.31 3.40 -17.14
C LEU A 244 -0.64 4.55 -17.89
N ALA A 245 -0.96 5.79 -17.51
CA ALA A 245 -0.49 6.97 -18.22
C ALA A 245 1.03 7.13 -18.18
N HIS A 246 1.75 6.41 -17.30
CA HIS A 246 3.20 6.37 -17.18
C HIS A 246 3.87 5.24 -17.97
N CYS A 247 3.10 4.30 -18.52
CA CYS A 247 3.64 3.25 -19.37
C CYS A 247 4.06 3.84 -20.72
N SER A 248 5.08 3.25 -21.35
CA SER A 248 5.54 3.64 -22.69
C SER A 248 4.44 3.48 -23.76
N ASP A 249 3.64 2.43 -23.66
CA ASP A 249 2.42 2.20 -24.44
C ASP A 249 1.21 1.92 -23.52
N PRO A 250 0.52 2.97 -23.04
CA PRO A 250 -0.64 2.82 -22.16
C PRO A 250 -1.80 2.05 -22.81
N ALA A 251 -1.95 2.11 -24.13
CA ALA A 251 -3.04 1.46 -24.83
C ALA A 251 -2.80 -0.05 -24.94
N ALA A 252 -1.62 -0.47 -25.39
CA ALA A 252 -1.25 -1.89 -25.43
C ALA A 252 -1.23 -2.50 -24.02
N THR A 253 -0.72 -1.77 -23.02
CA THR A 253 -0.73 -2.22 -21.62
C THR A 253 -2.15 -2.43 -21.11
N LEU A 254 -3.06 -1.50 -21.40
CA LEU A 254 -4.46 -1.61 -20.97
C LEU A 254 -5.14 -2.82 -21.61
N GLU A 255 -4.91 -3.06 -22.90
CA GLU A 255 -5.47 -4.22 -23.60
C GLU A 255 -4.89 -5.53 -23.06
N ALA A 256 -3.58 -5.60 -22.78
CA ALA A 256 -2.96 -6.76 -22.15
C ALA A 256 -3.58 -7.05 -20.77
N VAL A 257 -3.79 -6.02 -19.96
CA VAL A 257 -4.38 -6.15 -18.61
C VAL A 257 -5.84 -6.60 -18.69
N LYS A 258 -6.64 -6.02 -19.60
CA LYS A 258 -8.02 -6.46 -19.83
C LYS A 258 -8.08 -7.90 -20.34
N ALA A 259 -7.20 -8.27 -21.26
CA ALA A 259 -7.12 -9.63 -21.78
C ALA A 259 -6.79 -10.63 -20.67
N ALA A 260 -5.86 -10.26 -19.78
CA ALA A 260 -5.45 -11.11 -18.66
C ALA A 260 -6.53 -11.21 -17.56
N LEU A 261 -7.20 -10.11 -17.22
CA LEU A 261 -8.28 -10.10 -16.23
C LEU A 261 -9.59 -10.72 -16.75
N GLY A 262 -9.71 -10.87 -18.07
CA GLY A 262 -10.92 -11.35 -18.74
C GLY A 262 -11.97 -10.25 -18.94
N THR A 263 -13.03 -10.60 -19.68
CA THR A 263 -14.11 -9.69 -20.09
C THR A 263 -15.34 -9.75 -19.17
N THR A 264 -15.21 -10.34 -17.98
CA THR A 264 -16.35 -10.47 -17.07
C THR A 264 -16.85 -9.09 -16.62
N SER A 265 -18.16 -8.93 -16.55
CA SER A 265 -18.80 -7.70 -16.05
C SER A 265 -18.54 -7.47 -14.56
N TRP A 266 -18.02 -8.47 -13.85
CA TRP A 266 -17.75 -8.46 -12.44
C TRP A 266 -16.34 -9.02 -12.16
N ILE A 267 -15.51 -8.19 -11.54
CA ILE A 267 -14.16 -8.55 -11.07
C ILE A 267 -14.23 -8.68 -9.55
N PRO A 268 -13.82 -9.82 -8.96
CA PRO A 268 -13.80 -9.99 -7.51
C PRO A 268 -12.98 -8.89 -6.81
N ARG A 269 -13.35 -8.55 -5.58
CA ARG A 269 -12.56 -7.64 -4.74
C ARG A 269 -11.17 -8.22 -4.51
N GLY A 270 -10.13 -7.41 -4.65
CA GLY A 270 -8.72 -7.81 -4.54
C GLY A 270 -8.16 -8.48 -5.80
N ARG A 271 -8.99 -8.74 -6.82
CA ARG A 271 -8.50 -9.24 -8.10
C ARG A 271 -7.88 -8.11 -8.90
N GLY A 272 -6.71 -8.35 -9.45
CA GLY A 272 -5.97 -7.33 -10.18
C GLY A 272 -4.82 -7.86 -11.02
N ALA A 273 -4.05 -6.93 -11.55
CA ALA A 273 -2.84 -7.20 -12.30
C ALA A 273 -1.65 -6.44 -11.70
N PHE A 274 -0.50 -7.10 -11.66
CA PHE A 274 0.79 -6.53 -11.28
C PHE A 274 1.62 -6.29 -12.54
N LEU A 275 2.22 -5.11 -12.63
CA LEU A 275 3.12 -4.68 -13.69
C LEU A 275 4.44 -4.25 -13.07
N SER A 276 5.53 -4.92 -13.43
CA SER A 276 6.85 -4.39 -13.08
C SER A 276 7.29 -3.32 -14.07
N ALA A 277 7.84 -2.22 -13.56
CA ALA A 277 8.39 -1.13 -14.37
C ALA A 277 9.65 -1.53 -15.16
N ASN A 278 10.23 -2.70 -14.89
CA ASN A 278 11.47 -3.17 -15.50
C ASN A 278 11.29 -3.84 -16.87
N HIS A 279 10.05 -4.07 -17.32
CA HIS A 279 9.81 -4.71 -18.61
C HIS A 279 9.54 -3.67 -19.71
N SER A 280 10.29 -3.77 -20.80
CA SER A 280 10.08 -3.00 -22.03
C SER A 280 8.77 -3.37 -22.74
N ILE A 281 8.24 -4.55 -22.47
CA ILE A 281 6.97 -5.06 -22.99
C ILE A 281 6.03 -5.29 -21.80
N PRO A 282 4.76 -4.85 -21.85
CA PRO A 282 3.81 -5.08 -20.79
C PRO A 282 3.56 -6.58 -20.60
N ASN A 283 3.93 -7.12 -19.43
CA ASN A 283 3.62 -8.49 -19.04
C ASN A 283 2.83 -8.49 -17.72
N PRO A 284 1.52 -8.17 -17.77
CA PRO A 284 0.69 -8.13 -16.57
C PRO A 284 0.55 -9.51 -15.96
N VAL A 285 0.89 -9.63 -14.68
CA VAL A 285 0.67 -10.85 -13.89
C VAL A 285 -0.64 -10.71 -13.15
N VAL A 286 -1.63 -11.53 -13.49
CA VAL A 286 -2.93 -11.51 -12.82
C VAL A 286 -2.86 -12.24 -11.50
N PHE A 287 -3.46 -11.65 -10.47
CA PHE A 287 -3.44 -12.22 -9.13
C PHE A 287 -4.67 -11.84 -8.31
N GLN A 288 -4.99 -12.68 -7.34
CA GLN A 288 -5.87 -12.34 -6.23
C GLN A 288 -5.04 -11.84 -5.05
N SER A 289 -5.25 -10.60 -4.62
CA SER A 289 -4.52 -10.03 -3.49
C SER A 289 -4.77 -10.78 -2.20
N PHE A 290 -3.77 -10.79 -1.32
CA PHE A 290 -3.94 -11.34 0.01
C PHE A 290 -4.86 -10.49 0.88
N LEU A 291 -5.62 -11.16 1.73
CA LEU A 291 -6.40 -10.58 2.82
C LEU A 291 -5.73 -10.94 4.14
N THR A 292 -5.14 -9.95 4.81
CA THR A 292 -4.39 -10.17 6.05
C THR A 292 -5.20 -9.76 7.29
N PRO A 293 -4.82 -10.29 8.47
CA PRO A 293 -5.13 -9.65 9.74
C PRO A 293 -4.61 -8.24 9.79
N ASN A 294 -5.52 -7.29 9.98
CA ASN A 294 -5.17 -5.89 10.16
C ASN A 294 -6.11 -5.25 11.20
N PRO A 295 -5.62 -4.28 11.97
CA PRO A 295 -6.37 -3.63 13.04
C PRO A 295 -7.49 -2.71 12.53
N CYS A 296 -7.52 -2.39 11.24
CA CYS A 296 -8.56 -1.56 10.63
C CYS A 296 -9.81 -2.34 10.22
N SER A 297 -9.74 -3.68 10.19
CA SER A 297 -10.85 -4.52 9.74
C SER A 297 -11.80 -4.91 10.87
N ASP A 298 -13.08 -4.58 10.70
CA ASP A 298 -14.17 -5.04 11.58
C ASP A 298 -14.90 -6.24 10.97
N PHE A 299 -14.43 -7.44 11.32
CA PHE A 299 -15.00 -8.71 10.84
C PHE A 299 -16.43 -8.98 11.35
N SER A 300 -16.88 -8.26 12.39
CA SER A 300 -18.26 -8.40 12.87
C SER A 300 -19.29 -7.90 11.85
N ARG A 301 -18.88 -6.99 10.95
CA ARG A 301 -19.75 -6.39 9.93
C ARG A 301 -19.84 -7.20 8.65
N HIS A 302 -18.81 -7.98 8.32
CA HIS A 302 -18.72 -8.78 7.10
C HIS A 302 -18.08 -10.14 7.39
N PRO A 303 -18.87 -11.15 7.79
CA PRO A 303 -18.34 -12.47 8.06
C PRO A 303 -17.83 -13.10 6.77
N TYR A 304 -16.55 -13.49 6.78
CA TYR A 304 -15.95 -14.32 5.74
C TYR A 304 -16.31 -15.79 5.95
N PRO A 305 -16.15 -16.65 4.91
CA PRO A 305 -16.27 -18.08 5.07
C PRO A 305 -15.40 -18.63 6.23
N PRO A 306 -15.84 -19.68 6.96
CA PRO A 306 -15.15 -20.16 8.16
C PRO A 306 -13.69 -20.62 7.93
N ASP A 307 -13.39 -21.14 6.75
CA ASP A 307 -12.04 -21.52 6.33
C ASP A 307 -11.11 -20.32 6.22
N ILE A 308 -11.59 -19.21 5.63
CA ILE A 308 -10.85 -17.95 5.57
C ILE A 308 -10.64 -17.39 6.97
N THR A 309 -11.67 -17.38 7.81
CA THR A 309 -11.55 -16.93 9.21
C THR A 309 -10.52 -17.75 9.98
N THR A 310 -10.52 -19.07 9.82
CA THR A 310 -9.57 -19.96 10.49
C THR A 310 -8.13 -19.68 10.05
N GLN A 311 -7.88 -19.55 8.74
CA GLN A 311 -6.54 -19.25 8.21
C GLN A 311 -6.06 -17.86 8.65
N TRP A 312 -6.97 -16.90 8.71
CA TRP A 312 -6.70 -15.56 9.22
C TRP A 312 -6.29 -15.57 10.69
N GLU A 313 -7.02 -16.30 11.54
CA GLU A 313 -6.69 -16.46 12.96
C GLU A 313 -5.34 -17.16 13.16
N GLN A 314 -5.05 -18.17 12.35
CA GLN A 314 -3.76 -18.85 12.34
C GLN A 314 -2.62 -17.89 11.98
N PHE A 315 -2.77 -17.07 10.92
CA PHE A 315 -1.78 -16.06 10.57
C PHE A 315 -1.59 -15.07 11.70
N ARG A 316 -2.69 -14.56 12.29
CA ARG A 316 -2.62 -13.60 13.38
C ARG A 316 -1.83 -14.16 14.57
N ALA A 317 -2.15 -15.38 15.00
CA ALA A 317 -1.50 -16.04 16.13
C ALA A 317 -0.03 -16.41 15.85
N ALA A 318 0.28 -16.80 14.61
CA ALA A 318 1.63 -17.19 14.22
C ALA A 318 2.55 -16.00 13.91
N VAL A 319 1.98 -14.88 13.45
CA VAL A 319 2.72 -13.75 12.87
C VAL A 319 2.43 -12.45 13.60
N SER A 320 1.21 -11.92 13.46
CA SER A 320 0.83 -10.57 13.91
C SER A 320 1.04 -10.38 15.42
N ASP A 321 0.55 -11.33 16.22
CA ASP A 321 0.58 -11.27 17.69
C ASP A 321 1.97 -11.58 18.26
N LYS A 322 2.87 -12.19 17.46
CA LYS A 322 4.26 -12.52 17.84
C LYS A 322 5.28 -11.48 17.37
N THR A 323 4.83 -10.43 16.69
CA THR A 323 5.72 -9.38 16.17
C THR A 323 6.10 -8.42 17.30
N PRO A 324 7.38 -8.32 17.69
CA PRO A 324 7.83 -7.33 18.67
C PRO A 324 7.89 -5.92 18.07
N ALA A 325 7.80 -4.90 18.92
CA ALA A 325 8.06 -3.52 18.54
C ALA A 325 9.57 -3.26 18.49
N LEU A 326 10.14 -3.27 17.29
CA LEU A 326 11.56 -3.05 17.01
C LEU A 326 11.89 -1.58 16.75
N HIS A 327 10.89 -0.78 16.36
CA HIS A 327 11.03 0.64 16.06
C HIS A 327 10.26 1.50 17.06
N PRO A 328 10.78 2.69 17.44
CA PRO A 328 10.07 3.58 18.34
C PRO A 328 8.81 4.14 17.69
N GLN A 329 7.77 4.32 18.51
CA GLN A 329 6.63 5.19 18.16
C GLN A 329 7.11 6.63 18.12
N LEU A 330 6.71 7.35 17.08
CA LEU A 330 6.93 8.79 16.95
C LEU A 330 5.58 9.45 17.24
N PHE A 331 5.53 10.30 18.25
CA PHE A 331 4.35 11.12 18.52
C PHE A 331 4.55 12.49 17.85
N PRO A 332 3.51 13.07 17.22
CA PRO A 332 3.55 14.48 16.86
C PRO A 332 3.53 15.31 18.15
N GLY A 333 4.65 15.95 18.48
CA GLY A 333 4.74 16.97 19.53
C GLY A 333 4.58 16.46 20.97
N SER A 334 5.71 16.17 21.61
CA SER A 334 5.96 16.70 22.97
C SER A 334 6.55 18.09 22.83
#